data_AF-R5QI28-F1
#
_entry.id   AF-R5QI28-F1
#
_cell.length_a   1.000
_cell.length_b   1.000
_cell.length_c   1.000
_cell.angle_alpha   90.00
_cell.angle_beta   90.00
_cell.angle_gamma   90.00
#
_symmetry.space_group_name_H-M   'P 1'
#
loop_
_entity.id
_entity.type
_entity.pdbx_description
1 polymer ?
#
loop_
_entity_poly.entity_id
_entity_poly.type
_entity_poly.pdbx_seq_one_letter_code
_entity_poly.pdbx_strand_id
1 'polypeptide(L)'
;MSEEMLVSYCSPTLSGLKTGSLFSCPCDSKKKMSGEISNFNQKLSKKGIRILPVRISGRRALIYVYRPEKLKQDFFDEKVQTILAHKGYDCTNQNRCVCRLVEKLRKDSEFPHEIGLFLGYPAEDVKGFIENKAASSKCSGCWKVYGDEQTAMNLFEEYRKCTEICYRKWKNGADVEQLTVSI
;
A
#
# COMPACT_ATOMS: atom_id res chain seq x y z
N MET A 1 3.92 -9.40 13.39
CA MET A 1 4.50 -8.50 12.38
C MET A 1 5.80 -7.93 12.93
N SER A 2 6.93 -8.18 12.28
CA SER A 2 8.23 -7.64 12.72
C SER A 2 8.53 -6.30 12.07
N GLU A 3 9.47 -5.57 12.65
CA GLU A 3 10.02 -4.34 12.08
C GLU A 3 10.71 -4.61 10.73
N GLU A 4 11.44 -5.72 10.61
CA GLU A 4 12.05 -6.16 9.35
C GLU A 4 11.02 -6.22 8.21
N MET A 5 9.81 -6.77 8.45
CA MET A 5 8.77 -6.81 7.42
C MET A 5 8.33 -5.42 6.96
N LEU A 6 8.22 -4.45 7.88
CA LEU A 6 7.89 -3.07 7.51
C LEU A 6 9.00 -2.46 6.65
N VAL A 7 10.27 -2.70 7.00
CA VAL A 7 11.40 -2.21 6.20
C VAL A 7 11.44 -2.90 4.83
N SER A 8 11.35 -4.23 4.78
CA SER A 8 11.43 -4.99 3.53
C SER A 8 10.28 -4.71 2.56
N TYR A 9 9.05 -4.49 3.06
CA TYR A 9 7.87 -4.38 2.21
C TYR A 9 7.29 -2.97 2.09
N CYS A 10 7.67 -2.04 2.97
CA CYS A 10 7.04 -0.73 3.04
C CYS A 10 8.02 0.43 2.94
N SER A 11 9.32 0.21 2.72
CA SER A 11 10.33 1.27 2.60
C SER A 11 9.91 2.42 1.66
N PRO A 12 9.39 2.18 0.44
CA PRO A 12 8.92 3.27 -0.42
C PRO A 12 7.80 4.10 0.23
N THR A 13 6.91 3.49 1.00
CA THR A 13 5.87 4.20 1.77
C THR A 13 6.46 4.93 2.97
N LEU A 14 7.36 4.29 3.73
CA LEU A 14 8.02 4.90 4.89
C LEU A 14 8.86 6.11 4.49
N SER A 15 9.51 6.07 3.32
CA SER A 15 10.30 7.18 2.76
C SER A 15 9.48 8.21 1.97
N GLY A 16 8.14 8.05 1.88
CA GLY A 16 7.25 9.03 1.23
C GLY A 16 7.16 8.93 -0.30
N LEU A 17 7.93 8.03 -0.92
CA LEU A 17 7.90 7.79 -2.37
C LEU A 17 6.56 7.19 -2.84
N LYS A 18 5.97 6.30 -2.04
CA LYS A 18 4.74 5.57 -2.35
C LYS A 18 3.60 5.89 -1.39
N THR A 19 2.37 5.92 -1.89
CA THR A 19 1.16 6.18 -1.10
C THR A 19 0.88 5.09 -0.08
N GLY A 20 0.97 3.83 -0.49
CA GLY A 20 0.71 2.70 0.39
C GLY A 20 1.40 1.43 -0.04
N SER A 21 1.56 0.52 0.90
CA SER A 21 2.15 -0.79 0.73
C SER A 21 1.25 -1.84 1.36
N LEU A 22 1.20 -3.01 0.74
CA LEU A 22 0.36 -4.13 1.14
C LEU A 22 1.22 -5.38 1.24
N PHE A 23 1.18 -6.06 2.37
CA PHE A 23 1.92 -7.30 2.55
C PHE A 23 1.20 -8.25 3.49
N SER A 24 1.51 -9.54 3.37
CA SER A 24 0.94 -10.58 4.22
C SER A 24 1.96 -11.06 5.25
N CYS A 25 1.61 -11.01 6.53
CA CYS A 25 2.46 -11.50 7.61
C CYS A 25 1.79 -12.62 8.44
N PRO A 26 2.57 -13.44 9.16
CA PRO A 26 2.03 -14.40 10.12
C PRO A 26 1.20 -13.71 11.20
N CYS A 27 0.10 -14.36 11.59
CA CYS A 27 -0.83 -13.91 12.62
C CYS A 27 -1.16 -15.06 13.57
N ASP A 28 -0.51 -15.08 14.74
CA ASP A 28 -0.75 -16.11 15.76
C ASP A 28 -2.11 -15.90 16.45
N SER A 29 -2.44 -14.65 16.77
CA SER A 29 -3.74 -14.27 17.33
C SER A 29 -4.10 -12.83 16.96
N LYS A 30 -5.41 -12.55 16.86
CA LYS A 30 -5.93 -11.19 16.60
C LYS A 30 -5.47 -10.20 17.69
N LYS A 31 -5.41 -10.63 18.95
CA LYS A 31 -4.99 -9.79 20.08
C LYS A 31 -3.52 -9.38 19.96
N LYS A 32 -2.62 -10.33 19.68
CA LYS A 32 -1.18 -10.05 19.47
C LYS A 32 -0.97 -9.10 18.30
N MET A 33 -1.62 -9.37 17.17
CA MET A 33 -1.57 -8.50 15.98
C MET A 33 -2.04 -7.07 16.29
N SER A 34 -3.15 -6.93 17.01
CA SER A 34 -3.67 -5.62 17.40
C SER A 34 -2.70 -4.85 18.29
N GLY A 35 -2.03 -5.53 19.23
CA GLY A 35 -1.01 -4.92 20.08
C GLY A 35 0.22 -4.46 19.29
N GLU A 36 0.73 -5.31 18.40
CA GLU A 36 1.86 -4.97 17.52
C GLU A 36 1.54 -3.76 16.63
N ILE A 37 0.38 -3.77 15.97
CA ILE A 37 -0.07 -2.65 15.11
C ILE A 37 -0.25 -1.37 15.93
N SER A 38 -0.83 -1.47 17.13
CA SER A 38 -0.98 -0.32 18.02
C SER A 38 0.37 0.31 18.39
N ASN A 39 1.37 -0.52 18.71
CA ASN A 39 2.72 -0.07 19.03
C ASN A 39 3.38 0.66 17.85
N PHE A 40 3.27 0.11 16.64
CA PHE A 40 3.80 0.79 15.46
C PHE A 40 3.05 2.09 15.14
N ASN A 41 1.71 2.10 15.23
CA ASN A 41 0.93 3.31 15.01
C ASN A 41 1.26 4.41 16.03
N GLN A 42 1.57 4.07 17.29
CA GLN A 42 1.97 5.07 18.29
C GLN A 42 3.25 5.83 17.89
N LYS A 43 4.20 5.14 17.24
CA LYS A 43 5.46 5.72 16.74
C LYS A 43 5.26 6.43 15.40
N LEU A 44 4.69 5.71 14.44
CA LEU A 44 4.71 6.10 13.02
C LEU A 44 3.57 7.05 12.61
N SER A 45 2.50 7.17 13.40
CA SER A 45 1.42 8.14 13.12
C SER A 45 1.91 9.58 13.16
N LYS A 46 2.87 9.89 14.04
CA LYS A 46 3.55 11.19 14.11
C LYS A 46 4.38 11.50 12.86
N LYS A 47 4.69 10.48 12.07
CA LYS A 47 5.40 10.57 10.78
C LYS A 47 4.44 10.48 9.58
N GLY A 48 3.13 10.54 9.83
CA GLY A 48 2.11 10.51 8.77
C GLY A 48 1.78 9.10 8.24
N ILE A 49 2.16 8.04 8.95
CA ILE A 49 1.87 6.65 8.55
C ILE A 49 0.70 6.10 9.36
N ARG A 50 -0.17 5.35 8.68
CA ARG A 50 -1.19 4.51 9.31
C ARG A 50 -1.02 3.06 8.90
N ILE A 51 -1.21 2.17 9.87
CA ILE A 51 -1.13 0.72 9.69
C ILE A 51 -2.44 0.10 10.16
N LEU A 52 -3.06 -0.73 9.32
CA LEU A 52 -4.22 -1.52 9.73
C LEU A 52 -4.26 -2.92 9.10
N PRO A 53 -4.86 -3.90 9.79
CA PRO A 53 -5.14 -5.20 9.20
C PRO A 53 -6.41 -5.10 8.34
N VAL A 54 -6.26 -5.35 7.05
CA VAL A 54 -7.39 -5.27 6.10
C VAL A 54 -8.12 -6.60 5.96
N ARG A 55 -7.39 -7.73 6.09
CA ARG A 55 -7.97 -9.09 6.09
C ARG A 55 -7.18 -9.99 7.05
N ILE A 56 -7.86 -10.85 7.79
CA ILE A 56 -7.23 -11.93 8.58
C ILE A 56 -7.86 -13.24 8.13
N SER A 57 -7.05 -14.18 7.66
CA SER A 57 -7.50 -15.49 7.18
C SER A 57 -6.56 -16.57 7.72
N GLY A 58 -7.10 -17.51 8.49
CA GLY A 58 -6.31 -18.52 9.19
C GLY A 58 -5.20 -17.90 10.04
N ARG A 59 -3.95 -18.30 9.78
CA ARG A 59 -2.74 -17.81 10.48
C ARG A 59 -2.04 -16.66 9.76
N ARG A 60 -2.71 -15.94 8.86
CA ARG A 60 -2.13 -14.80 8.12
C ARG A 60 -3.00 -13.56 8.23
N ALA A 61 -2.33 -12.40 8.28
CA ALA A 61 -2.96 -11.10 8.17
C ALA A 61 -2.41 -10.37 6.95
N LEU A 62 -3.31 -9.76 6.19
CA LEU A 62 -3.01 -8.80 5.14
C LEU A 62 -2.99 -7.41 5.77
N ILE A 63 -1.84 -6.75 5.71
CA ILE A 63 -1.58 -5.46 6.36
C ILE A 63 -1.47 -4.40 5.28
N TYR A 64 -2.15 -3.28 5.51
CA TYR A 64 -2.04 -2.07 4.71
C TYR A 64 -1.33 -1.00 5.52
N VAL A 65 -0.23 -0.49 4.97
CA VAL A 65 0.60 0.59 5.51
C VAL A 65 0.50 1.75 4.53
N TYR A 66 0.03 2.91 4.95
CA TYR A 66 -0.23 4.01 4.01
C TYR A 66 -0.09 5.39 4.64
N ARG A 67 0.00 6.39 3.75
CA ARG A 67 0.02 7.81 4.10
C ARG A 67 -1.33 8.45 3.79
N PRO A 68 -2.13 8.84 4.80
CA PRO A 68 -3.46 9.41 4.57
C PRO A 68 -3.46 10.66 3.69
N GLU A 69 -2.51 11.58 3.89
CA GLU A 69 -2.44 12.81 3.10
C GLU A 69 -2.07 12.56 1.64
N LYS A 70 -1.14 11.61 1.38
CA LYS A 70 -0.80 11.23 0.00
C LYS A 70 -1.94 10.50 -0.68
N LEU A 71 -2.66 9.63 0.03
CA LEU A 71 -3.86 8.98 -0.49
C LEU A 71 -4.94 10.01 -0.84
N LYS A 72 -5.11 11.04 0.00
CA LYS A 72 -6.00 12.17 -0.27
C LYS A 72 -5.59 12.93 -1.52
N GLN A 73 -4.31 13.18 -1.73
CA GLN A 73 -3.78 13.81 -2.95
C GLN A 73 -4.07 12.97 -4.19
N ASP A 74 -3.76 11.67 -4.16
CA ASP A 74 -4.01 10.76 -5.29
C ASP A 74 -5.50 10.72 -5.68
N PHE A 75 -6.40 10.84 -4.70
CA PHE A 75 -7.84 10.79 -4.94
C PHE A 75 -8.43 12.08 -5.52
N PHE A 76 -7.65 13.15 -5.70
CA PHE A 76 -8.07 14.32 -6.45
C PHE A 76 -7.99 14.13 -7.97
N ASP A 77 -7.27 13.11 -8.45
CA ASP A 77 -7.22 12.78 -9.87
C ASP A 77 -8.59 12.26 -10.36
N GLU A 78 -9.16 12.93 -11.39
CA GLU A 78 -10.47 12.59 -11.96
C GLU A 78 -10.54 11.15 -12.50
N LYS A 79 -9.44 10.62 -13.04
CA LYS A 79 -9.38 9.23 -13.52
C LYS A 79 -9.49 8.25 -12.35
N VAL A 80 -8.82 8.55 -11.23
CA VAL A 80 -8.90 7.76 -10.00
C VAL A 80 -10.32 7.76 -9.45
N GLN A 81 -10.94 8.94 -9.34
CA GLN A 81 -12.33 9.09 -8.90
C GLN A 81 -13.30 8.33 -9.81
N THR A 82 -13.12 8.42 -11.12
CA THR A 82 -13.94 7.71 -12.10
C THR A 82 -13.86 6.20 -11.89
N ILE A 83 -12.67 5.61 -11.78
CA ILE A 83 -12.51 4.16 -11.56
C ILE A 83 -13.15 3.75 -10.24
N LEU A 84 -12.91 4.50 -9.16
CA LEU A 84 -13.44 4.22 -7.83
C LEU A 84 -14.97 4.33 -7.79
N ALA A 85 -15.57 5.32 -8.45
CA ALA A 85 -17.02 5.47 -8.54
C ALA A 85 -17.69 4.25 -9.21
N HIS A 86 -17.13 3.76 -10.33
CA HIS A 86 -17.60 2.53 -10.98
C HIS A 86 -17.49 1.28 -10.10
N LYS A 87 -16.58 1.30 -9.12
CA LYS A 87 -16.41 0.23 -8.13
C LYS A 87 -17.24 0.46 -6.86
N GLY A 88 -18.07 1.50 -6.79
CA GLY A 88 -18.96 1.78 -5.67
C GLY A 88 -18.25 2.39 -4.46
N TYR A 89 -17.26 3.25 -4.70
CA TYR A 89 -16.63 4.10 -3.69
C TYR A 89 -17.09 5.55 -3.83
N ASP A 90 -17.15 6.24 -2.70
CA ASP A 90 -17.39 7.68 -2.61
C ASP A 90 -16.12 8.39 -2.14
N CYS A 91 -15.41 9.02 -3.08
CA CYS A 91 -14.12 9.65 -2.83
C CYS A 91 -14.19 10.99 -2.09
N THR A 92 -15.39 11.50 -1.75
CA THR A 92 -15.53 12.71 -0.94
C THR A 92 -14.90 12.54 0.46
N ASN A 93 -14.76 11.30 0.93
CA ASN A 93 -14.11 10.97 2.19
C ASN A 93 -13.18 9.76 2.05
N GLN A 94 -11.88 10.00 2.08
CA GLN A 94 -10.86 8.96 1.91
C GLN A 94 -10.92 7.88 3.00
N ASN A 95 -11.28 8.25 4.24
CA ASN A 95 -11.44 7.27 5.32
C ASN A 95 -12.62 6.32 5.01
N ARG A 96 -13.71 6.82 4.42
CA ARG A 96 -14.82 5.97 3.97
C ARG A 96 -14.38 5.02 2.85
N CYS A 97 -13.56 5.49 1.91
CA CYS A 97 -12.98 4.62 0.88
C CYS A 97 -12.12 3.51 1.48
N VAL A 98 -11.27 3.81 2.47
CA VAL A 98 -10.46 2.78 3.15
C VAL A 98 -11.35 1.78 3.88
N CYS A 99 -12.39 2.23 4.60
CA CYS A 99 -13.35 1.33 5.24
C CYS A 99 -14.04 0.42 4.20
N ARG A 100 -14.48 0.99 3.07
CA ARG A 100 -15.12 0.25 1.98
C ARG A 100 -14.18 -0.79 1.36
N LEU A 101 -12.91 -0.45 1.16
CA LEU A 101 -11.90 -1.38 0.67
C LEU A 101 -11.72 -2.56 1.65
N VAL A 102 -11.65 -2.27 2.95
CA VAL A 102 -11.54 -3.29 4.01
C VAL A 102 -12.76 -4.20 4.02
N GLU A 103 -13.97 -3.66 3.84
CA GLU A 103 -15.19 -4.46 3.72
C GLU A 103 -15.13 -5.43 2.55
N LYS A 104 -14.77 -4.93 1.36
CA LYS A 104 -14.63 -5.76 0.15
C LYS A 104 -13.60 -6.87 0.32
N LEU A 105 -12.41 -6.54 0.84
CA LEU A 105 -11.36 -7.52 1.10
C LEU A 105 -11.79 -8.64 2.06
N ARG A 106 -12.77 -8.39 2.93
CA ARG A 106 -13.28 -9.38 3.90
C ARG A 106 -14.47 -10.18 3.37
N LYS A 107 -15.34 -9.56 2.56
CA LYS A 107 -16.64 -10.12 2.14
C LYS A 107 -16.62 -10.73 0.75
N ASP A 108 -15.83 -10.16 -0.16
CA ASP A 108 -15.90 -10.50 -1.57
C ASP A 108 -15.11 -11.79 -1.85
N SER A 109 -15.66 -12.61 -2.76
CA SER A 109 -14.98 -13.82 -3.25
C SER A 109 -13.78 -13.47 -4.14
N GLU A 110 -13.89 -12.37 -4.89
CA GLU A 110 -12.82 -11.86 -5.75
C GLU A 110 -12.04 -10.74 -5.06
N PHE A 111 -10.76 -10.63 -5.39
CA PHE A 111 -9.88 -9.61 -4.82
C PHE A 111 -10.15 -8.25 -5.49
N PRO A 112 -10.37 -7.16 -4.72
CA PRO A 112 -10.66 -5.84 -5.27
C PRO A 112 -9.39 -5.24 -5.91
N HIS A 113 -9.22 -5.45 -7.21
CA HIS A 113 -8.02 -5.01 -7.95
C HIS A 113 -7.87 -3.50 -8.04
N GLU A 114 -8.93 -2.72 -7.80
CA GLU A 114 -8.86 -1.27 -7.67
C GLU A 114 -7.97 -0.81 -6.49
N ILE A 115 -7.61 -1.73 -5.58
CA ILE A 115 -6.63 -1.47 -4.51
C ILE A 115 -5.30 -0.93 -5.02
N GLY A 116 -4.94 -1.15 -6.29
CA GLY A 116 -3.77 -0.51 -6.90
C GLY A 116 -3.77 1.01 -6.74
N LEU A 117 -4.94 1.65 -6.79
CA LEU A 117 -5.09 3.10 -6.59
C LEU A 117 -4.78 3.50 -5.14
N PHE A 118 -5.12 2.65 -4.17
CA PHE A 118 -4.79 2.84 -2.76
C PHE A 118 -3.29 2.65 -2.47
N LEU A 119 -2.56 2.01 -3.39
CA LEU A 119 -1.11 1.85 -3.33
C LEU A 119 -0.36 2.98 -4.04
N GLY A 120 -1.08 3.86 -4.74
CA GLY A 120 -0.49 4.94 -5.55
C GLY A 120 -0.03 4.47 -6.93
N TYR A 121 -0.62 3.41 -7.49
CA TYR A 121 -0.34 3.01 -8.88
C TYR A 121 -1.07 3.91 -9.87
N PRO A 122 -0.49 4.17 -11.05
CA PRO A 122 -1.12 4.99 -12.08
C PRO A 122 -2.53 4.47 -12.44
N ALA A 123 -3.48 5.39 -12.61
CA ALA A 123 -4.87 5.04 -12.89
C ALA A 123 -5.03 4.19 -14.16
N GLU A 124 -4.25 4.49 -15.19
CA GLU A 124 -4.18 3.74 -16.44
C GLU A 124 -3.72 2.29 -16.26
N ASP A 125 -2.75 2.04 -15.37
CA ASP A 125 -2.26 0.69 -15.08
C ASP A 125 -3.28 -0.12 -14.29
N VAL A 126 -3.95 0.51 -13.33
CA VAL A 126 -5.01 -0.16 -12.56
C VAL A 126 -6.20 -0.47 -13.46
N LYS A 127 -6.63 0.48 -14.29
CA LYS A 127 -7.70 0.29 -15.27
C LYS A 127 -7.33 -0.84 -16.23
N GLY A 128 -6.13 -0.77 -16.82
CA GLY A 128 -5.62 -1.78 -17.75
C GLY A 128 -5.56 -3.18 -17.13
N PHE A 129 -5.12 -3.30 -15.88
CA PHE A 129 -5.10 -4.58 -15.16
C PHE A 129 -6.50 -5.17 -15.01
N ILE A 130 -7.48 -4.34 -14.64
CA ILE A 130 -8.88 -4.77 -14.45
C ILE A 130 -9.50 -5.19 -15.78
N GLU A 131 -9.39 -4.36 -16.82
CA GLU A 131 -10.03 -4.59 -18.12
C GLU A 131 -9.40 -5.78 -18.86
N ASN A 132 -8.08 -5.92 -18.81
CA ASN A 132 -7.36 -7.00 -19.47
C ASN A 132 -7.22 -8.26 -18.61
N LYS A 133 -7.82 -8.30 -17.41
CA LYS A 133 -7.71 -9.43 -16.47
C LYS A 133 -6.25 -9.87 -16.25
N ALA A 134 -5.39 -8.89 -16.03
CA ALA A 134 -3.94 -9.05 -15.87
C ALA A 134 -3.17 -9.60 -17.11
N ALA A 135 -3.81 -9.79 -18.27
CA ALA A 135 -3.15 -10.19 -19.50
C ALA A 135 -2.55 -8.97 -20.24
N SER A 136 -1.70 -9.24 -21.23
CA SER A 136 -1.22 -8.25 -22.22
C SER A 136 -0.59 -6.97 -21.63
N SER A 137 0.08 -7.07 -20.48
CA SER A 137 0.86 -5.95 -19.92
C SER A 137 2.12 -5.71 -20.75
N LYS A 138 2.52 -4.44 -20.92
CA LYS A 138 3.74 -4.02 -21.62
C LYS A 138 4.99 -4.53 -20.89
N CYS A 139 5.03 -4.33 -19.57
CA CYS A 139 6.05 -4.88 -18.69
C CYS A 139 5.48 -5.18 -17.30
N SER A 140 6.31 -5.72 -16.41
CA SER A 140 5.92 -6.07 -15.05
C SER A 140 7.07 -5.86 -14.06
N GLY A 141 6.76 -5.29 -12.91
CA GLY A 141 7.67 -5.10 -11.78
C GLY A 141 6.89 -5.03 -10.48
N CYS A 142 6.84 -3.85 -9.84
CA CYS A 142 6.01 -3.64 -8.65
C CYS A 142 4.50 -3.75 -8.94
N TRP A 143 4.09 -3.49 -10.19
CA TRP A 143 2.77 -3.76 -10.75
C TRP A 143 2.90 -4.15 -12.23
N LYS A 144 1.78 -4.48 -12.88
CA LYS A 144 1.73 -4.72 -14.33
C LYS A 144 1.42 -3.43 -15.06
N VAL A 145 2.21 -3.10 -16.07
CA VAL A 145 2.15 -1.79 -16.75
C VAL A 145 1.36 -1.89 -18.04
N TYR A 146 0.45 -0.94 -18.22
CA TYR A 146 -0.40 -0.73 -19.39
C TYR A 146 -0.25 0.70 -19.95
N GLY A 147 0.17 1.65 -19.11
CA GLY A 147 0.52 3.03 -19.43
C GLY A 147 1.94 3.19 -19.96
N ASP A 148 2.65 4.21 -19.46
CA ASP A 148 4.04 4.49 -19.83
C ASP A 148 5.03 3.49 -19.20
N GLU A 149 5.69 2.69 -20.04
CA GLU A 149 6.66 1.68 -19.61
C GLU A 149 7.91 2.30 -18.97
N GLN A 150 8.44 3.38 -19.56
CA GLN A 150 9.70 3.97 -19.10
C GLN A 150 9.52 4.65 -17.75
N THR A 151 8.42 5.38 -17.56
CA THR A 151 8.06 5.98 -16.27
C THR A 151 7.89 4.91 -15.20
N ALA A 152 7.20 3.81 -15.50
CA ALA A 152 6.99 2.73 -14.54
C ALA A 152 8.31 2.02 -14.17
N MET A 153 9.17 1.74 -15.16
CA MET A 153 10.49 1.12 -14.91
C MET A 153 11.39 2.02 -14.05
N ASN A 154 11.37 3.33 -14.26
CA ASN A 154 12.09 4.28 -13.42
C ASN A 154 11.58 4.24 -11.97
N LEU A 155 10.26 4.22 -11.76
CA LEU A 155 9.66 4.11 -10.42
C LEU A 155 10.00 2.79 -9.73
N PHE A 156 10.02 1.67 -10.46
CA PHE A 156 10.43 0.38 -9.90
C PHE A 156 11.86 0.43 -9.36
N GLU A 157 12.75 1.04 -10.14
CA GLU A 157 14.15 1.16 -9.76
C GLU A 157 14.36 2.11 -8.56
N GLU A 158 13.60 3.21 -8.48
CA GLU A 158 13.58 4.07 -7.30
C GLU A 158 13.10 3.33 -6.06
N TYR A 159 12.03 2.55 -6.17
CA TYR A 159 11.49 1.76 -5.06
C TYR A 159 12.48 0.68 -4.61
N ARG A 160 13.18 0.03 -5.54
CA ARG A 160 14.23 -0.94 -5.25
C ARG A 160 15.38 -0.30 -4.49
N LYS A 161 15.95 0.80 -5.01
CA LYS A 161 17.06 1.53 -4.36
C LYS A 161 16.67 2.03 -2.96
N CYS A 162 15.48 2.59 -2.82
CA CYS A 162 14.94 3.01 -1.53
C CYS A 162 14.91 1.86 -0.53
N THR A 163 14.37 0.70 -0.94
CA THR A 163 14.27 -0.48 -0.10
C THR A 163 15.65 -1.00 0.31
N GLU A 164 16.61 -1.08 -0.60
CA GLU A 164 17.99 -1.49 -0.30
C GLU A 164 18.68 -0.57 0.70
N ILE A 165 18.52 0.75 0.53
CA ILE A 165 19.11 1.74 1.44
C ILE A 165 18.49 1.63 2.84
N CYS A 166 17.17 1.57 2.93
CA CYS A 166 16.45 1.44 4.20
C CYS A 166 16.81 0.13 4.90
N TYR A 167 16.84 -0.99 4.17
CA TYR A 167 17.21 -2.29 4.73
C TYR A 167 18.66 -2.32 5.25
N ARG A 168 19.60 -1.72 4.50
CA ARG A 168 20.99 -1.59 4.95
C ARG A 168 21.12 -0.75 6.22
N LYS A 169 20.40 0.37 6.31
CA LYS A 169 20.39 1.20 7.52
C LYS A 169 19.79 0.45 8.71
N TRP A 170 18.69 -0.28 8.50
CA TRP A 170 18.07 -1.11 9.54
C TRP A 170 19.02 -2.21 10.04
N LYS A 171 19.70 -2.92 9.12
CA LYS A 171 20.74 -3.90 9.45
C LYS A 171 21.89 -3.31 10.27
N ASN A 172 22.17 -2.02 10.11
CA ASN A 172 23.19 -1.28 10.85
C ASN A 172 22.64 -0.61 12.13
N GLY A 173 21.45 -0.99 12.59
CA GLY A 173 20.90 -0.59 13.89
C GLY A 173 19.91 0.58 13.87
N ALA A 174 19.55 1.11 12.69
CA ALA A 174 18.46 2.10 12.62
C ALA A 174 17.10 1.44 12.88
N ASP A 175 16.23 2.11 13.62
CA ASP A 175 14.84 1.66 13.80
C ASP A 175 13.91 2.19 12.70
N VAL A 176 12.70 1.64 12.61
CA VAL A 176 11.71 2.01 11.59
C VAL A 176 11.24 3.46 11.73
N GLU A 177 11.27 4.03 12.93
CA GLU A 177 10.88 5.42 13.16
C GLU A 177 11.91 6.39 12.57
N GLN A 178 13.21 6.07 12.71
CA GLN A 178 14.33 6.79 12.09
C GLN A 178 14.34 6.66 10.56
N LEU A 179 13.85 5.54 10.02
CA LEU A 179 13.74 5.31 8.58
C LEU A 179 12.50 5.97 7.94
N THR A 180 11.56 6.44 8.77
CA THR A 180 10.31 7.03 8.30
C THR A 180 10.40 8.55 8.25
N VAL A 181 10.18 9.13 7.07
CA VAL A 181 10.17 10.58 6.90
C VAL A 181 8.86 11.20 7.39
N SER A 182 8.95 12.39 7.96
CA SER A 182 7.81 13.27 8.19
C SER A 182 7.57 14.09 6.92
N ILE A 183 6.40 13.93 6.32
CA ILE A 183 5.94 14.72 5.16
C ILE A 183 4.49 15.16 5.39
#